data_AF-A0A960M4A5-F1
#
_entry.id   AF-A0A960M4A5-F1
#
_cell.length_a   1.000
_cell.length_b   1.000
_cell.length_c   1.000
_cell.angle_alpha   90.00
_cell.angle_beta   90.00
_cell.angle_gamma   90.00
#
_symmetry.space_group_name_H-M   'P 1'
#
loop_
_entity.id
_entity.type
_entity.pdbx_description
1 polymer ?
#
loop_
_entity_poly.entity_id
_entity_poly.type
_entity_poly.pdbx_seq_one_letter_code
_entity_poly.pdbx_strand_id
1 'polypeptide(L)'
;MKELNRKELADLIRENVIEKDSEFKNSSLEEVINKAAKKVGAQKPADICFYIPYNGKRFHHKKMEKLKKESPEKLKNMIVEHILLKKPQRYRRNLETVEVKQVPTQNEYDVFAVAIKHAMEKIHPPIFHENDVRRYIPSNGRCMHFQTWKRMKKENPHKLAELIREHILSNTKPVKYKWFNDVSEKKLLGAIDAINANAKKNEAQDILITNSDSEKPLNDMQKLDSLLELAGEISQEIKQQNKTDKPAKKPLGIHDEGKFNIAERQNILFTDRYLRTIQNQLIKKIRQKEVDFELWDTFVDFIEGQKLEFS
;
A
#
# COMPACT_ATOMS: atom_id res chain seq x y z
N MET A 1 -42.51 4.80 -42.27
CA MET A 1 -42.36 5.17 -40.85
C MET A 1 -42.14 6.68 -40.81
N LYS A 2 -43.02 7.45 -40.18
CA LYS A 2 -42.80 8.90 -40.02
C LYS A 2 -41.70 9.09 -38.97
N GLU A 3 -40.60 9.75 -39.31
CA GLU A 3 -39.60 10.16 -38.33
C GLU A 3 -40.28 11.14 -37.36
N LEU A 4 -40.37 10.77 -36.09
CA LEU A 4 -40.79 11.73 -35.06
C LEU A 4 -39.80 12.89 -35.04
N ASN A 5 -40.34 14.11 -34.95
CA ASN A 5 -39.52 15.30 -34.82
C ASN A 5 -38.70 15.21 -33.51
N ARG A 6 -37.41 15.58 -33.55
CA ARG A 6 -36.55 15.62 -32.35
C ARG A 6 -37.19 16.36 -31.17
N LYS A 7 -38.02 17.38 -31.46
CA LYS A 7 -38.77 18.12 -30.44
C LYS A 7 -39.84 17.25 -29.76
N GLU A 8 -40.64 16.53 -30.54
CA GLU A 8 -41.67 15.62 -30.01
C GLU A 8 -41.05 14.50 -29.16
N LEU A 9 -39.89 13.97 -29.57
CA LEU A 9 -39.17 12.97 -28.79
C LEU A 9 -38.65 13.54 -27.45
N ALA A 10 -38.14 14.77 -27.44
CA ALA A 10 -37.67 15.42 -26.22
C ALA A 10 -38.81 15.71 -25.24
N ASP A 11 -39.96 16.15 -25.74
CA ASP A 11 -41.15 16.40 -24.92
C ASP A 11 -41.72 15.08 -24.36
N LEU A 12 -41.76 14.01 -25.16
CA LEU A 12 -42.16 12.67 -24.70
C LEU A 12 -41.21 12.13 -23.60
N ILE A 13 -39.90 12.40 -23.71
CA ILE A 13 -38.93 12.02 -22.66
C ILE A 13 -39.21 12.83 -21.38
N ARG A 14 -39.52 14.13 -21.48
CA ARG A 14 -39.84 14.96 -20.31
C ARG A 14 -41.11 14.47 -19.61
N GLU A 15 -42.17 14.19 -20.35
CA GLU A 15 -43.42 13.66 -19.80
C GLU A 15 -43.20 12.33 -19.07
N ASN A 16 -42.48 11.39 -19.68
CA ASN A 16 -42.13 10.11 -19.05
C ASN A 16 -41.27 10.27 -17.79
N VAL A 17 -40.43 11.31 -17.70
CA VAL A 17 -39.64 11.60 -16.50
C VAL A 17 -40.54 12.16 -15.39
N ILE A 18 -41.47 13.05 -15.73
CA ILE A 18 -42.42 13.66 -14.78
C ILE A 18 -43.35 12.60 -14.18
N GLU A 19 -43.89 11.69 -15.01
CA GLU A 19 -44.75 10.60 -14.53
C GLU A 19 -44.02 9.69 -13.55
N LYS A 20 -42.77 9.30 -13.86
CA LYS A 20 -41.95 8.49 -12.96
C LYS A 20 -41.63 9.19 -11.65
N ASP A 21 -41.38 10.50 -11.67
CA ASP A 21 -41.16 11.28 -10.45
C ASP A 21 -42.39 11.28 -9.53
N SER A 22 -43.60 11.31 -10.11
CA SER A 22 -44.83 11.25 -9.33
C SER A 22 -45.05 9.90 -8.64
N GLU A 23 -44.66 8.79 -9.30
CA GLU A 23 -44.76 7.43 -8.73
C GLU A 23 -43.91 7.31 -7.47
N PHE A 24 -42.67 7.82 -7.50
CA PHE A 24 -41.76 7.69 -6.36
C PHE A 24 -42.09 8.65 -5.22
N LYS A 25 -42.76 9.79 -5.48
CA LYS A 25 -43.17 10.72 -4.42
C LYS A 25 -44.10 10.09 -3.40
N ASN A 26 -45.00 9.19 -3.83
CA ASN A 26 -45.96 8.54 -2.93
C ASN A 26 -45.43 7.25 -2.27
N SER A 27 -44.34 6.67 -2.78
CA SER A 27 -43.76 5.43 -2.23
C SER A 27 -43.09 5.64 -0.87
N SER A 28 -43.08 4.62 -0.01
CA SER A 28 -42.31 4.67 1.25
C SER A 28 -40.80 4.70 0.98
N LEU A 29 -40.00 5.27 1.89
CA LEU A 29 -38.54 5.31 1.73
C LEU A 29 -37.94 3.90 1.59
N GLU A 30 -38.50 2.90 2.28
CA GLU A 30 -38.01 1.52 2.27
C GLU A 30 -38.28 0.84 0.93
N GLU A 31 -39.44 1.07 0.32
CA GLU A 31 -39.73 0.65 -1.05
C GLU A 31 -38.77 1.27 -2.06
N VAL A 32 -38.48 2.58 -1.93
CA VAL A 32 -37.54 3.29 -2.81
C VAL A 32 -36.13 2.72 -2.68
N ILE A 33 -35.67 2.44 -1.45
CA ILE A 33 -34.38 1.78 -1.19
C ILE A 33 -34.33 0.39 -1.84
N ASN A 34 -35.38 -0.42 -1.68
CA ASN A 34 -35.44 -1.77 -2.24
C ASN A 34 -35.50 -1.76 -3.78
N LYS A 35 -36.29 -0.86 -4.38
CA LYS A 35 -36.32 -0.65 -5.84
C LYS A 35 -34.94 -0.24 -6.36
N ALA A 36 -34.24 0.66 -5.65
CA ALA A 36 -32.90 1.10 -6.02
C ALA A 36 -31.86 -0.03 -5.89
N ALA A 37 -31.90 -0.80 -4.81
CA ALA A 37 -31.01 -1.95 -4.59
C ALA A 37 -31.19 -3.01 -5.69
N LYS A 38 -32.44 -3.32 -6.05
CA LYS A 38 -32.76 -4.23 -7.17
C LYS A 38 -32.24 -3.70 -8.51
N LYS A 39 -32.40 -2.39 -8.79
CA LYS A 39 -31.93 -1.77 -10.04
C LYS A 39 -30.42 -1.86 -10.22
N VAL A 40 -29.65 -1.74 -9.14
CA VAL A 40 -28.17 -1.79 -9.19
C VAL A 40 -27.58 -3.18 -8.93
N GLY A 41 -28.42 -4.20 -8.69
CA GLY A 41 -27.96 -5.55 -8.33
C GLY A 41 -27.26 -5.61 -6.96
N ALA A 42 -27.61 -4.73 -6.03
CA ALA A 42 -27.05 -4.72 -4.68
C ALA A 42 -27.67 -5.82 -3.81
N GLN A 43 -26.82 -6.56 -3.09
CA GLN A 43 -27.28 -7.56 -2.12
C GLN A 43 -27.75 -6.92 -0.81
N LYS A 44 -27.09 -5.83 -0.39
CA LYS A 44 -27.42 -5.11 0.84
C LYS A 44 -27.95 -3.72 0.51
N PRO A 45 -28.98 -3.21 1.22
CA PRO A 45 -29.47 -1.84 1.04
C PRO A 45 -28.38 -0.78 1.17
N ALA A 46 -27.36 -1.01 2.01
CA ALA A 46 -26.24 -0.10 2.18
C ALA A 46 -25.36 0.05 0.92
N ASP A 47 -25.37 -0.92 0.00
CA ASP A 47 -24.54 -0.88 -1.21
C ASP A 47 -25.05 0.16 -2.23
N ILE A 48 -26.28 0.65 -2.10
CA ILE A 48 -26.75 1.76 -2.94
C ILE A 48 -25.93 3.04 -2.71
N CYS A 49 -25.25 3.16 -1.56
CA CYS A 49 -24.36 4.27 -1.22
C CYS A 49 -23.21 4.44 -2.24
N PHE A 50 -22.80 3.37 -2.92
CA PHE A 50 -21.79 3.44 -3.98
C PHE A 50 -22.27 4.21 -5.22
N TYR A 51 -23.56 4.48 -5.35
CA TYR A 51 -24.18 5.10 -6.54
C TYR A 51 -24.75 6.50 -6.26
N ILE A 52 -24.53 7.02 -5.06
CA ILE A 52 -25.00 8.34 -4.65
C ILE A 52 -23.76 9.22 -4.42
N PRO A 53 -23.61 10.35 -5.13
CA PRO A 53 -22.56 11.30 -4.85
C PRO A 53 -22.93 12.17 -3.63
N TYR A 54 -21.94 12.51 -2.81
CA TYR A 54 -22.11 13.40 -1.66
C TYR A 54 -20.83 14.17 -1.38
N ASN A 55 -20.87 15.51 -1.51
CA ASN A 55 -19.72 16.41 -1.31
C ASN A 55 -18.46 15.98 -2.08
N GLY A 56 -18.61 15.60 -3.36
CA GLY A 56 -17.49 15.11 -4.16
C GLY A 56 -16.87 13.81 -3.62
N LYS A 57 -17.61 12.99 -2.86
CA LYS A 57 -17.20 11.67 -2.40
C LYS A 57 -18.33 10.69 -2.59
N ARG A 58 -18.03 9.38 -2.54
CA ARG A 58 -19.09 8.37 -2.46
C ARG A 58 -19.90 8.60 -1.19
N PHE A 59 -21.21 8.37 -1.25
CA PHE A 59 -22.03 8.40 -0.06
C PHE A 59 -21.59 7.28 0.91
N HIS A 60 -21.57 7.56 2.22
CA HIS A 60 -21.16 6.61 3.24
C HIS A 60 -22.39 6.03 3.95
N HIS A 61 -22.38 4.72 4.25
CA HIS A 61 -23.50 4.05 4.93
C HIS A 61 -23.90 4.73 6.25
N LYS A 62 -22.93 5.17 7.09
CA LYS A 62 -23.22 5.90 8.33
C LYS A 62 -24.03 7.18 8.09
N LYS A 63 -23.75 7.87 6.97
CA LYS A 63 -24.48 9.09 6.61
C LYS A 63 -25.87 8.76 6.06
N MET A 64 -26.04 7.64 5.36
CA MET A 64 -27.34 7.12 4.95
C MET A 64 -28.24 6.82 6.16
N GLU A 65 -27.72 6.11 7.17
CA GLU A 65 -28.46 5.81 8.40
C GLU A 65 -28.86 7.08 9.15
N LYS A 66 -27.95 8.06 9.21
CA LYS A 66 -28.22 9.37 9.79
C LYS A 66 -29.33 10.12 9.03
N LEU A 67 -29.27 10.18 7.70
CA LEU A 67 -30.31 10.81 6.88
C LEU A 67 -31.65 10.06 6.92
N LYS A 68 -31.64 8.73 7.07
CA LYS A 68 -32.87 7.94 7.23
C LYS A 68 -33.66 8.41 8.46
N LYS A 69 -32.97 8.82 9.53
CA LYS A 69 -33.59 9.34 10.77
C LYS A 69 -33.89 10.84 10.70
N GLU A 70 -32.95 11.64 10.22
CA GLU A 70 -33.05 13.11 10.28
C GLU A 70 -33.91 13.71 9.16
N SER A 71 -33.85 13.15 7.95
CA SER A 71 -34.47 13.74 6.75
C SER A 71 -34.73 12.67 5.68
N PRO A 72 -35.70 11.77 5.89
CA PRO A 72 -35.96 10.64 5.00
C PRO A 72 -36.29 11.08 3.57
N GLU A 73 -37.02 12.18 3.39
CA GLU A 73 -37.37 12.74 2.08
C GLU A 73 -36.14 13.17 1.27
N LYS A 74 -35.12 13.73 1.94
CA LYS A 74 -33.87 14.12 1.27
C LYS A 74 -33.12 12.89 0.75
N LEU A 75 -33.05 11.83 1.55
CA LEU A 75 -32.42 10.57 1.13
C LEU A 75 -33.20 9.93 -0.03
N LYS A 76 -34.53 9.95 0.05
CA LYS A 76 -35.42 9.47 -1.01
C LYS A 76 -35.16 10.20 -2.34
N ASN A 77 -35.13 11.53 -2.33
CA ASN A 77 -34.85 12.33 -3.51
C ASN A 77 -33.46 12.03 -4.11
N MET A 78 -32.43 11.88 -3.27
CA MET A 78 -31.09 11.50 -3.74
C MET A 78 -31.06 10.12 -4.41
N ILE A 79 -31.78 9.14 -3.88
CA ILE A 79 -31.89 7.80 -4.48
C ILE A 79 -32.62 7.86 -5.82
N VAL A 80 -33.75 8.59 -5.86
CA VAL A 80 -34.54 8.74 -7.08
C VAL A 80 -33.70 9.39 -8.17
N GLU A 81 -33.05 10.53 -7.87
CA GLU A 81 -32.29 11.31 -8.84
C GLU A 81 -31.10 10.53 -9.43
N HIS A 82 -30.30 9.89 -8.58
CA HIS A 82 -29.02 9.30 -9.01
C HIS A 82 -29.12 7.82 -9.41
N ILE A 83 -30.12 7.09 -8.91
CA ILE A 83 -30.27 5.65 -9.17
C ILE A 83 -31.48 5.37 -10.05
N LEU A 84 -32.68 5.88 -9.70
CA LEU A 84 -33.91 5.44 -10.35
C LEU A 84 -34.20 6.19 -11.67
N LEU A 85 -33.92 7.49 -11.75
CA LEU A 85 -34.10 8.27 -12.97
C LEU A 85 -32.94 8.12 -13.96
N LYS A 86 -31.71 8.17 -13.45
CA LYS A 86 -30.49 8.11 -14.27
C LYS A 86 -29.97 6.67 -14.40
N LYS A 87 -29.04 6.44 -15.34
CA LYS A 87 -28.28 5.19 -15.39
C LYS A 87 -27.31 5.19 -14.20
N PRO A 88 -27.40 4.21 -13.28
CA PRO A 88 -26.61 4.22 -12.06
C PRO A 88 -25.11 4.15 -12.38
N GLN A 89 -24.34 5.10 -11.84
CA GLN A 89 -22.88 5.16 -11.98
C GLN A 89 -22.23 4.85 -10.63
N ARG A 90 -21.35 3.84 -10.60
CA ARG A 90 -20.65 3.45 -9.38
C ARG A 90 -19.51 4.43 -9.10
N TYR A 91 -19.56 5.11 -7.97
CA TYR A 91 -18.53 6.02 -7.49
C TYR A 91 -17.43 5.28 -6.72
N ARG A 92 -16.18 5.56 -7.07
CA ARG A 92 -15.02 5.05 -6.34
C ARG A 92 -14.86 5.80 -5.01
N ARG A 93 -14.02 5.26 -4.13
CA ARG A 93 -13.79 5.76 -2.75
C ARG A 93 -13.44 7.26 -2.73
N ASN A 94 -12.75 7.73 -3.77
CA ASN A 94 -12.52 9.13 -4.03
C ASN A 94 -13.25 9.49 -5.33
N LEU A 95 -14.32 10.28 -5.20
CA LEU A 95 -14.81 11.16 -6.27
C LEU A 95 -13.87 12.38 -6.25
N GLU A 96 -12.56 12.16 -6.42
CA GLU A 96 -11.83 13.24 -7.08
C GLU A 96 -12.64 13.49 -8.33
N THR A 97 -13.20 14.71 -8.45
CA THR A 97 -13.76 15.19 -9.69
C THR A 97 -12.86 14.62 -10.74
N VAL A 98 -13.41 13.79 -11.62
CA VAL A 98 -12.65 13.36 -12.79
C VAL A 98 -12.56 14.63 -13.61
N GLU A 99 -11.72 15.58 -13.17
CA GLU A 99 -10.93 16.38 -14.06
C GLU A 99 -10.42 15.33 -15.02
N VAL A 100 -10.96 15.38 -16.24
CA VAL A 100 -10.60 14.49 -17.31
C VAL A 100 -9.09 14.46 -17.26
N LYS A 101 -8.52 13.34 -16.79
CA LYS A 101 -7.08 13.24 -16.61
C LYS A 101 -6.53 13.51 -17.99
N GLN A 102 -6.01 14.72 -18.19
CA GLN A 102 -5.50 15.11 -19.48
C GLN A 102 -4.39 14.12 -19.75
N VAL A 103 -4.55 13.34 -20.83
CA VAL A 103 -3.52 12.41 -21.24
C VAL A 103 -2.32 13.29 -21.56
N PRO A 104 -1.17 13.10 -20.88
CA PRO A 104 -0.03 13.96 -21.12
C PRO A 104 0.33 13.92 -22.60
N THR A 105 0.63 15.10 -23.15
CA THR A 105 1.03 15.23 -24.55
C THR A 105 2.42 14.66 -24.75
N GLN A 106 2.75 14.23 -25.98
CA GLN A 106 4.09 13.71 -26.30
C GLN A 106 5.19 14.74 -25.94
N ASN A 107 4.92 16.02 -26.19
CA ASN A 107 5.82 17.11 -25.84
C ASN A 107 6.18 17.14 -24.34
N GLU A 108 5.22 16.85 -23.44
CA GLU A 108 5.51 16.80 -22.01
C GLU A 108 6.41 15.62 -21.61
N TYR A 109 6.30 14.50 -22.33
CA TYR A 109 7.22 13.36 -22.15
C TYR A 109 8.62 13.67 -22.66
N ASP A 110 8.74 14.37 -23.79
CA ASP A 110 10.03 14.76 -24.35
C ASP A 110 10.75 15.75 -23.43
N VAL A 111 10.01 16.73 -22.91
CA VAL A 111 10.49 17.70 -21.90
C VAL A 111 11.00 16.98 -20.63
N PHE A 112 10.29 15.95 -20.19
CA PHE A 112 10.69 15.12 -19.05
C PHE A 112 11.95 14.29 -19.35
N ALA A 113 12.03 13.66 -20.53
CA ALA A 113 13.17 12.84 -20.94
C ALA A 113 14.47 13.66 -21.00
N VAL A 114 14.41 14.87 -21.55
CA VAL A 114 15.55 15.81 -21.58
C VAL A 114 15.98 16.19 -20.17
N ALA A 115 15.03 16.53 -19.30
CA ALA A 115 15.33 16.90 -17.91
C ALA A 115 16.01 15.76 -17.14
N ILE A 116 15.55 14.52 -17.32
CA ILE A 116 16.16 13.33 -16.72
C ILE A 116 17.58 13.10 -17.21
N LYS A 117 17.80 13.19 -18.53
CA LYS A 117 19.12 12.98 -19.11
C LYS A 117 20.14 13.95 -18.51
N HIS A 118 19.81 15.25 -18.48
CA HIS A 118 20.67 16.26 -17.85
C HIS A 118 20.87 16.02 -16.35
N ALA A 119 19.86 15.52 -15.64
CA ALA A 119 19.98 15.23 -14.21
C ALA A 119 20.94 14.06 -13.94
N MET A 120 20.89 13.01 -14.76
CA MET A 120 21.78 11.85 -14.66
C MET A 120 23.25 12.22 -14.94
N GLU A 121 23.49 13.12 -15.90
CA GLU A 121 24.82 13.65 -16.23
C GLU A 121 25.37 14.59 -15.15
N LYS A 122 24.50 15.37 -14.51
CA LYS A 122 24.90 16.35 -13.49
C LYS A 122 25.26 15.73 -12.14
N ILE A 123 24.58 14.66 -11.73
CA ILE A 123 24.80 14.05 -10.41
C ILE A 123 26.14 13.31 -10.40
N HIS A 124 26.92 13.51 -9.33
CA HIS A 124 28.21 12.86 -9.13
C HIS A 124 28.19 11.94 -7.89
N PRO A 125 28.56 10.65 -8.01
CA PRO A 125 28.92 9.96 -9.26
C PRO A 125 27.74 9.86 -10.24
N PRO A 126 28.01 9.74 -11.56
CA PRO A 126 26.97 9.60 -12.56
C PRO A 126 25.99 8.48 -12.21
N ILE A 127 24.71 8.79 -12.33
CA ILE A 127 23.65 7.81 -12.09
C ILE A 127 23.40 7.01 -13.36
N PHE A 128 23.38 5.69 -13.25
CA PHE A 128 23.13 4.79 -14.39
C PHE A 128 21.65 4.49 -14.62
N HIS A 129 20.79 4.73 -13.62
CA HIS A 129 19.38 4.37 -13.69
C HIS A 129 18.47 5.56 -13.41
N GLU A 130 17.49 5.76 -14.29
CA GLU A 130 16.45 6.79 -14.17
C GLU A 130 15.83 6.81 -12.76
N ASN A 131 15.59 5.62 -12.20
CA ASN A 131 14.93 5.46 -10.90
C ASN A 131 15.74 5.97 -9.71
N ASP A 132 17.04 6.24 -9.85
CA ASP A 132 17.85 6.78 -8.76
C ASP A 132 17.77 8.32 -8.68
N VAL A 133 17.36 8.98 -9.77
CA VAL A 133 17.10 10.44 -9.80
C VAL A 133 16.06 10.83 -8.73
N ARG A 134 15.06 9.98 -8.48
CA ARG A 134 14.01 10.21 -7.47
C ARG A 134 14.54 10.41 -6.05
N ARG A 135 15.76 9.94 -5.74
CA ARG A 135 16.38 10.09 -4.41
C ARG A 135 16.81 11.53 -4.13
N TYR A 136 16.84 12.38 -5.15
CA TYR A 136 17.24 13.78 -5.09
C TYR A 136 16.03 14.74 -5.13
N ILE A 137 14.81 14.20 -5.25
CA ILE A 137 13.59 15.00 -5.28
C ILE A 137 12.87 14.86 -3.92
N PRO A 138 12.63 15.96 -3.20
CA PRO A 138 11.88 15.94 -1.96
C PRO A 138 10.38 15.70 -2.21
N SER A 139 9.76 14.97 -1.30
CA SER A 139 8.34 14.70 -1.20
C SER A 139 8.01 14.58 0.29
N ASN A 140 7.31 15.56 0.86
CA ASN A 140 6.96 15.62 2.28
C ASN A 140 8.19 15.49 3.22
N GLY A 141 9.26 16.24 2.91
CA GLY A 141 10.50 16.23 3.70
C GLY A 141 11.35 14.97 3.57
N ARG A 142 11.06 14.08 2.61
CA ARG A 142 11.77 12.82 2.34
C ARG A 142 12.09 12.70 0.85
N CYS A 143 12.93 11.75 0.44
CA CYS A 143 13.05 11.42 -0.98
C CYS A 143 11.72 10.88 -1.56
N MET A 144 11.51 11.09 -2.86
CA MET A 144 10.31 10.63 -3.54
C MET A 144 10.19 9.09 -3.55
N HIS A 145 9.04 8.59 -3.10
CA HIS A 145 8.72 7.17 -3.12
C HIS A 145 8.62 6.64 -4.56
N PHE A 146 8.96 5.37 -4.79
CA PHE A 146 9.00 4.77 -6.11
C PHE A 146 7.63 4.78 -6.80
N GLN A 147 6.57 4.44 -6.05
CA GLN A 147 5.21 4.47 -6.57
C GLN A 147 4.75 5.90 -6.91
N THR A 148 5.15 6.90 -6.12
CA THR A 148 4.88 8.31 -6.41
C THR A 148 5.59 8.74 -7.69
N TRP A 149 6.86 8.36 -7.84
CA TRP A 149 7.64 8.59 -9.05
C TRP A 149 6.97 7.98 -10.30
N LYS A 150 6.64 6.68 -10.26
CA LYS A 150 5.93 5.99 -11.35
C LYS A 150 4.61 6.67 -11.70
N ARG A 151 3.82 7.02 -10.67
CA ARG A 151 2.54 7.71 -10.86
C ARG A 151 2.73 9.10 -11.48
N MET A 152 3.68 9.91 -10.99
CA MET A 152 3.94 11.24 -11.54
C MET A 152 4.46 11.18 -12.97
N LYS A 153 5.32 10.22 -13.31
CA LYS A 153 5.77 9.99 -14.68
C LYS A 153 4.60 9.71 -15.62
N LYS A 154 3.59 8.96 -15.15
CA LYS A 154 2.40 8.63 -15.95
C LYS A 154 1.38 9.78 -16.00
N GLU A 155 1.14 10.45 -14.88
CA GLU A 155 0.03 11.39 -14.73
C GLU A 155 0.43 12.83 -15.00
N ASN A 156 1.65 13.24 -14.67
CA ASN A 156 2.10 14.64 -14.73
C ASN A 156 3.62 14.74 -15.02
N PRO A 157 4.11 14.31 -16.19
CA PRO A 157 5.53 14.32 -16.53
C PRO A 157 6.14 15.74 -16.53
N HIS A 158 5.38 16.76 -16.94
CA HIS A 158 5.81 18.16 -16.91
C HIS A 158 6.20 18.61 -15.49
N LYS A 159 5.31 18.39 -14.53
CA LYS A 159 5.55 18.72 -13.11
C LYS A 159 6.74 17.96 -12.54
N LEU A 160 6.92 16.71 -12.96
CA LEU A 160 8.09 15.93 -12.56
C LEU A 160 9.39 16.51 -13.14
N ALA A 161 9.37 17.00 -14.37
CA ALA A 161 10.49 17.72 -14.99
C ALA A 161 10.82 19.02 -14.26
N GLU A 162 9.82 19.78 -13.80
CA GLU A 162 10.02 20.97 -12.97
C GLU A 162 10.72 20.65 -11.66
N LEU A 163 10.29 19.59 -10.95
CA LEU A 163 10.94 19.15 -9.72
C LEU A 163 12.40 18.72 -9.93
N ILE A 164 12.69 18.07 -11.07
CA ILE A 164 14.07 17.73 -11.45
C ILE A 164 14.89 19.01 -11.67
N ARG A 165 14.33 20.00 -12.37
CA ARG A 165 15.00 21.29 -12.59
C ARG A 165 15.27 22.00 -11.28
N GLU A 166 14.26 22.08 -10.43
CA GLU A 166 14.32 22.77 -9.15
C GLU A 166 15.34 22.14 -8.21
N HIS A 167 15.30 20.83 -7.99
CA HIS A 167 16.10 20.21 -6.93
C HIS A 167 17.45 19.65 -7.39
N ILE A 168 17.61 19.37 -8.69
CA ILE A 168 18.82 18.75 -9.24
C ILE A 168 19.55 19.74 -10.15
N LEU A 169 18.86 20.29 -11.16
CA LEU A 169 19.53 21.11 -12.18
C LEU A 169 19.81 22.54 -11.73
N SER A 170 19.09 23.09 -10.76
CA SER A 170 19.39 24.43 -10.19
C SER A 170 20.54 24.38 -9.17
N ASN A 171 20.66 23.27 -8.43
CA ASN A 171 21.57 23.18 -7.29
C ASN A 171 23.01 22.82 -7.75
N THR A 172 24.02 23.56 -7.29
CA THR A 172 25.44 23.27 -7.63
C THR A 172 25.88 21.89 -7.12
N LYS A 173 25.30 21.42 -6.01
CA LYS A 173 25.53 20.09 -5.44
C LYS A 173 24.20 19.46 -5.04
N PRO A 174 23.58 18.65 -5.92
CA PRO A 174 22.31 17.99 -5.63
C PRO A 174 22.39 17.17 -4.33
N VAL A 175 21.48 17.45 -3.39
CA VAL A 175 21.44 16.77 -2.09
C VAL A 175 20.64 15.48 -2.23
N LYS A 176 21.29 14.35 -1.92
CA LYS A 176 20.62 13.05 -1.84
C LYS A 176 19.81 12.99 -0.53
N TYR A 177 18.49 12.87 -0.63
CA TYR A 177 17.64 12.71 0.53
C TYR A 177 17.75 11.28 1.05
N LYS A 178 17.98 11.13 2.35
CA LYS A 178 18.05 9.82 3.01
C LYS A 178 16.65 9.21 3.11
N TRP A 179 16.54 7.92 2.81
CA TRP A 179 15.39 7.13 3.22
C TRP A 179 15.38 7.07 4.75
N PHE A 180 14.19 7.11 5.34
CA PHE A 180 13.98 7.28 6.79
C PHE A 180 14.58 6.17 7.68
N ASN A 181 15.21 5.15 7.08
CA ASN A 181 15.80 4.04 7.82
C ASN A 181 16.90 4.50 8.79
N ASP A 182 17.59 5.62 8.54
CA ASP A 182 18.67 6.10 9.43
C ASP A 182 18.16 6.67 10.78
N VAL A 183 16.96 7.26 10.80
CA VAL A 183 16.37 7.83 12.02
C VAL A 183 15.70 6.74 12.84
N SER A 184 15.07 5.76 12.18
CA SER A 184 14.61 4.56 12.85
C SER A 184 15.78 3.74 13.34
N GLU A 185 16.90 3.63 12.63
CA GLU A 185 18.08 2.86 13.06
C GLU A 185 18.72 3.44 14.31
N LYS A 186 18.88 4.77 14.43
CA LYS A 186 19.32 5.38 15.70
C LYS A 186 18.32 5.19 16.84
N LYS A 187 17.01 5.27 16.58
CA LYS A 187 15.97 4.98 17.58
C LYS A 187 15.88 3.49 17.93
N LEU A 188 16.16 2.61 16.97
CA LEU A 188 16.17 1.15 17.15
C LEU A 188 17.42 0.74 17.92
N LEU A 189 18.60 1.28 17.58
CA LEU A 189 19.83 1.08 18.35
C LEU A 189 19.62 1.58 19.78
N GLY A 190 19.09 2.79 19.97
CA GLY A 190 18.78 3.30 21.30
C GLY A 190 17.77 2.43 22.07
N ALA A 191 16.77 1.86 21.37
CA ALA A 191 15.82 0.93 21.98
C ALA A 191 16.45 -0.44 22.31
N ILE A 192 17.33 -0.96 21.44
CA ILE A 192 18.07 -2.22 21.64
C ILE A 192 19.04 -2.06 22.82
N ASP A 193 19.75 -0.94 22.91
CA ASP A 193 20.65 -0.62 24.02
C ASP A 193 19.87 -0.51 25.34
N ALA A 194 18.68 0.11 25.32
CA ALA A 194 17.80 0.16 26.48
C ALA A 194 17.27 -1.23 26.91
N ILE A 195 16.91 -2.09 25.94
CA ILE A 195 16.48 -3.47 26.21
C ILE A 195 17.64 -4.28 26.82
N ASN A 196 18.84 -4.19 26.25
CA ASN A 196 20.03 -4.88 26.75
C ASN A 196 20.45 -4.38 28.14
N ALA A 197 20.31 -3.07 28.41
CA ALA A 197 20.55 -2.51 29.74
C ALA A 197 19.55 -3.02 30.78
N ASN A 198 18.28 -3.20 30.41
CA ASN A 198 17.26 -3.78 31.29
C ASN A 198 17.45 -5.30 31.48
N ALA A 199 17.85 -6.03 30.44
CA ALA A 199 18.18 -7.45 30.56
C ALA A 199 19.31 -7.70 31.57
N LYS A 200 20.39 -6.89 31.51
CA LYS A 200 21.49 -6.96 32.49
C LYS A 200 21.05 -6.60 33.92
N LYS A 201 20.06 -5.72 34.09
CA LYS A 201 19.49 -5.41 35.41
C LYS A 201 18.66 -6.55 35.98
N ASN A 202 17.90 -7.25 35.14
CA ASN A 202 17.09 -8.39 35.56
C ASN A 202 17.94 -9.63 35.86
N GLU A 203 19.01 -9.84 35.08
CA GLU A 203 19.99 -10.92 35.32
C GLU A 203 20.73 -10.72 36.67
N ALA A 204 20.88 -9.47 37.11
CA ALA A 204 21.39 -9.13 38.45
C ALA A 204 20.35 -9.30 39.57
N GLN A 205 19.05 -9.34 39.26
CA GLN A 205 17.98 -9.54 40.23
C GLN A 205 17.59 -11.02 40.38
N ASP A 206 17.71 -11.84 39.33
CA ASP A 206 17.41 -13.27 39.36
C ASP A 206 18.46 -14.12 40.13
N ILE A 207 19.59 -13.52 40.54
CA ILE A 207 20.54 -14.17 41.47
C ILE A 207 20.03 -14.14 42.92
N LEU A 208 18.90 -13.46 43.21
CA LEU A 208 18.41 -13.26 44.59
C LEU A 208 17.07 -13.92 44.92
N ILE A 209 16.46 -14.70 44.01
CA ILE A 209 15.18 -15.37 44.29
C ILE A 209 15.19 -16.79 43.74
N THR A 210 15.75 -17.71 44.52
CA THR A 210 15.35 -19.13 44.48
C THR A 210 14.62 -19.43 45.78
N ASN A 211 13.29 -19.61 45.69
CA ASN A 211 12.48 -20.57 46.43
C ASN A 211 11.01 -20.14 46.38
N SER A 212 10.16 -20.85 45.64
CA SER A 212 8.88 -21.41 46.12
C SER A 212 8.04 -21.94 44.96
N ASP A 213 7.60 -23.18 45.13
CA ASP A 213 6.71 -23.95 44.28
C ASP A 213 5.27 -23.42 44.30
N SER A 214 4.55 -23.53 43.18
CA SER A 214 3.16 -24.04 43.14
C SER A 214 2.58 -24.06 41.71
N GLU A 215 1.52 -24.83 41.54
CA GLU A 215 1.17 -25.60 40.36
C GLU A 215 0.23 -24.92 39.34
N LYS A 216 0.46 -25.26 38.06
CA LYS A 216 -0.43 -25.48 36.88
C LYS A 216 -1.74 -24.67 36.71
N PRO A 217 -2.03 -24.30 35.45
CA PRO A 217 -2.98 -25.13 34.68
C PRO A 217 -2.38 -25.61 33.34
N LEU A 218 -2.30 -26.94 33.21
CA LEU A 218 -1.68 -27.66 32.11
C LEU A 218 -2.75 -28.01 31.05
N ASN A 219 -2.81 -27.27 29.95
CA ASN A 219 -3.23 -27.83 28.65
C ASN A 219 -2.86 -26.96 27.43
N ASP A 220 -2.76 -25.63 27.59
CA ASP A 220 -2.32 -24.76 26.49
C ASP A 220 -0.78 -24.68 26.37
N MET A 221 -0.07 -24.96 27.46
CA MET A 221 1.40 -24.96 27.49
C MET A 221 1.99 -26.12 26.68
N GLN A 222 1.36 -27.30 26.71
CA GLN A 222 1.82 -28.45 25.94
C GLN A 222 1.72 -28.22 24.43
N LYS A 223 0.72 -27.47 23.96
CA LYS A 223 0.62 -27.06 22.55
C LYS A 223 1.70 -26.05 22.16
N LEU A 224 2.08 -25.17 23.10
CA LEU A 224 3.17 -24.21 22.89
C LEU A 224 4.54 -24.92 22.87
N ASP A 225 4.73 -25.90 23.75
CA ASP A 225 5.95 -26.72 23.80
C ASP A 225 6.11 -27.54 22.52
N SER A 226 5.04 -28.17 22.02
CA SER A 226 5.07 -28.86 20.72
C SER A 226 5.36 -27.92 19.54
N LEU A 227 4.88 -26.67 19.59
CA LEU A 227 5.19 -25.66 18.56
C LEU A 227 6.64 -25.15 18.65
N LEU A 228 7.19 -25.05 19.86
CA LEU A 228 8.58 -24.67 20.10
C LEU A 228 9.55 -25.78 19.66
N GLU A 229 9.20 -27.04 19.90
CA GLU A 229 9.96 -28.20 19.47
C GLU A 229 10.00 -28.28 17.93
N LEU A 230 8.85 -28.11 17.26
CA LEU A 230 8.76 -28.04 15.80
C LEU A 230 9.61 -26.87 15.22
N ALA A 231 9.58 -25.70 15.85
CA ALA A 231 10.40 -24.56 15.43
C ALA A 231 11.91 -24.81 15.61
N GLY A 232 12.28 -25.59 16.63
CA GLY A 232 13.64 -26.06 16.88
C GLY A 232 14.13 -27.02 15.79
N GLU A 233 13.31 -27.99 15.41
CA GLU A 233 13.59 -28.94 14.33
C GLU A 233 13.82 -28.23 12.99
N ILE A 234 12.91 -27.32 12.59
CA ILE A 234 13.04 -26.51 11.38
C ILE A 234 14.35 -25.70 11.39
N SER A 235 14.72 -25.12 12.55
CA SER A 235 15.96 -24.36 12.69
C SER A 235 17.22 -25.24 12.57
N GLN A 236 17.17 -26.50 13.03
CA GLN A 236 18.27 -27.44 12.88
C GLN A 236 18.39 -27.93 11.44
N GLU A 237 17.27 -28.19 10.77
CA GLU A 237 17.25 -28.60 9.36
C GLU A 237 17.85 -27.53 8.45
N ILE A 238 17.50 -26.25 8.67
CA ILE A 238 18.13 -25.11 7.96
C ILE A 238 19.64 -25.04 8.24
N LYS A 239 20.09 -25.32 9.47
CA LYS A 239 21.53 -25.35 9.80
C LYS A 239 22.25 -26.53 9.15
N GLN A 240 21.57 -27.66 8.93
CA GLN A 240 22.13 -28.82 8.26
C GLN A 240 22.23 -28.60 6.74
N GLN A 241 21.20 -28.03 6.11
CA GLN A 241 21.23 -27.65 4.70
C GLN A 241 22.37 -26.66 4.39
N ASN A 242 22.62 -25.69 5.27
CA ASN A 242 23.76 -24.76 5.13
C ASN A 242 25.14 -25.39 5.37
N LYS A 243 25.22 -26.60 5.95
CA LYS A 243 26.48 -27.34 6.13
C LYS A 243 26.81 -28.26 4.96
N THR A 244 25.82 -28.71 4.21
CA THR A 244 26.01 -29.61 3.06
C THR A 244 26.46 -28.88 1.79
N ASP A 245 26.29 -27.56 1.70
CA ASP A 245 26.79 -26.73 0.58
C ASP A 245 28.17 -26.12 0.84
N LYS A 246 29.13 -26.94 1.30
CA LYS A 246 30.55 -26.57 1.27
C LYS A 246 31.17 -27.02 -0.05
N PRO A 247 31.50 -26.12 -0.99
CA PRO A 247 32.26 -26.51 -2.18
C PRO A 247 33.67 -26.97 -1.75
N ALA A 248 34.07 -28.12 -2.28
CA ALA A 248 35.38 -28.72 -2.05
C ALA A 248 36.50 -27.72 -2.38
N LYS A 249 37.37 -27.46 -1.39
CA LYS A 249 38.62 -26.70 -1.58
C LYS A 249 39.54 -27.46 -2.53
N LYS A 250 39.76 -26.91 -3.73
CA LYS A 250 40.91 -27.27 -4.58
C LYS A 250 42.16 -26.47 -4.12
N PRO A 251 43.36 -27.05 -4.24
CA PRO A 251 44.61 -26.44 -3.77
C PRO A 251 45.05 -25.26 -4.65
N LEU A 252 45.79 -24.35 -4.00
CA LEU A 252 46.26 -23.06 -4.48
C LEU A 252 46.89 -23.11 -5.88
N GLY A 253 46.25 -22.42 -6.82
CA GLY A 253 46.90 -21.77 -7.95
C GLY A 253 46.86 -20.27 -7.73
N ILE A 254 48.02 -19.65 -7.64
CA ILE A 254 48.21 -18.20 -7.55
C ILE A 254 47.74 -17.60 -8.88
N HIS A 255 46.53 -17.03 -8.90
CA HIS A 255 46.08 -16.15 -9.98
C HIS A 255 45.21 -15.03 -9.41
N ASP A 256 45.70 -13.82 -9.65
CA ASP A 256 45.08 -12.49 -9.67
C ASP A 256 43.73 -12.30 -8.97
N GLU A 257 43.74 -11.50 -7.90
CA GLU A 257 42.56 -11.12 -7.12
C GLU A 257 41.61 -10.23 -7.93
N GLY A 258 40.59 -10.87 -8.51
CA GLY A 258 39.39 -10.22 -9.00
C GLY A 258 38.65 -9.51 -7.86
N LYS A 259 38.47 -8.19 -8.02
CA LYS A 259 37.67 -7.31 -7.17
C LYS A 259 36.22 -7.83 -7.08
N PHE A 260 35.91 -8.62 -6.06
CA PHE A 260 34.52 -8.94 -5.72
C PHE A 260 33.78 -7.66 -5.31
N ASN A 261 32.64 -7.42 -5.95
CA ASN A 261 31.88 -6.19 -5.86
C ASN A 261 31.27 -6.05 -4.45
N ILE A 262 31.85 -5.19 -3.62
CA ILE A 262 31.39 -4.88 -2.26
C ILE A 262 29.90 -4.48 -2.24
N ALA A 263 29.40 -3.88 -3.32
CA ALA A 263 27.99 -3.50 -3.45
C ALA A 263 27.03 -4.70 -3.53
N GLU A 264 27.48 -5.81 -4.10
CA GLU A 264 26.68 -7.03 -4.29
C GLU A 264 26.47 -7.76 -2.96
N ARG A 265 27.52 -7.82 -2.12
CA ARG A 265 27.40 -8.31 -0.73
C ARG A 265 26.54 -7.42 0.15
N GLN A 266 26.56 -6.10 -0.06
CA GLN A 266 25.72 -5.18 0.71
C GLN A 266 24.23 -5.31 0.36
N ASN A 267 23.89 -5.63 -0.90
CA ASN A 267 22.51 -5.89 -1.30
C ASN A 267 21.96 -7.18 -0.68
N ILE A 268 22.72 -8.27 -0.68
CA ILE A 268 22.30 -9.56 -0.08
C ILE A 268 22.03 -9.41 1.43
N LEU A 269 22.89 -8.69 2.14
CA LEU A 269 22.73 -8.44 3.58
C LEU A 269 21.51 -7.55 3.90
N PHE A 270 21.12 -6.68 2.97
CA PHE A 270 19.94 -5.82 3.12
C PHE A 270 18.64 -6.63 2.99
N THR A 271 18.57 -7.54 2.02
CA THR A 271 17.44 -8.44 1.81
C THR A 271 17.19 -9.33 3.04
N ASP A 272 18.23 -9.90 3.63
CA ASP A 272 18.10 -10.77 4.81
C ASP A 272 17.60 -10.02 6.05
N ARG A 273 18.07 -8.79 6.27
CA ARG A 273 17.61 -7.95 7.38
C ARG A 273 16.15 -7.54 7.21
N TYR A 274 15.74 -7.26 5.98
CA TYR A 274 14.36 -6.88 5.68
C TYR A 274 13.40 -8.05 5.90
N LEU A 275 13.73 -9.24 5.39
CA LEU A 275 12.97 -10.46 5.63
C LEU A 275 12.81 -10.76 7.12
N ARG A 276 13.91 -10.67 7.88
CA ARG A 276 13.88 -10.89 9.34
C ARG A 276 12.95 -9.90 10.06
N THR A 277 12.86 -8.66 9.57
CA THR A 277 11.95 -7.65 10.11
C THR A 277 10.49 -8.02 9.85
N ILE A 278 10.15 -8.42 8.63
CA ILE A 278 8.80 -8.88 8.26
C ILE A 278 8.42 -10.12 9.08
N GLN A 279 9.31 -11.10 9.19
CA GLN A 279 9.12 -12.30 10.00
C GLN A 279 8.84 -11.97 11.46
N ASN A 280 9.62 -11.07 12.08
CA ASN A 280 9.42 -10.66 13.46
C ASN A 280 8.06 -9.96 13.66
N GLN A 281 7.61 -9.15 12.70
CA GLN A 281 6.30 -8.50 12.76
C GLN A 281 5.16 -9.52 12.63
N LEU A 282 5.29 -10.52 11.74
CA LEU A 282 4.32 -11.61 11.61
C LEU A 282 4.21 -12.42 12.90
N ILE A 283 5.36 -12.81 13.47
CA ILE A 283 5.40 -13.53 14.76
C ILE A 283 4.72 -12.72 15.86
N LYS A 284 4.96 -11.40 15.90
CA LYS A 284 4.32 -10.51 16.88
C LYS A 284 2.80 -10.48 16.70
N LYS A 285 2.30 -10.38 15.47
CA LYS A 285 0.86 -10.37 15.15
C LYS A 285 0.18 -11.69 15.51
N ILE A 286 0.84 -12.81 15.19
CA ILE A 286 0.37 -14.16 15.56
C ILE A 286 0.27 -14.29 17.09
N ARG A 287 1.28 -13.85 17.85
CA ARG A 287 1.24 -13.84 19.33
C ARG A 287 0.08 -13.00 19.89
N GLN A 288 -0.35 -11.97 19.17
CA GLN A 288 -1.48 -11.11 19.53
C GLN A 288 -2.84 -11.68 19.07
N LYS A 289 -2.86 -12.85 18.40
CA LYS A 289 -4.06 -13.42 17.75
C LYS A 289 -4.68 -12.49 16.70
N GLU A 290 -3.85 -11.66 16.06
CA GLU A 290 -4.24 -10.78 14.96
C GLU A 290 -3.67 -11.32 13.64
N VAL A 291 -4.46 -11.26 12.57
CA VAL A 291 -4.02 -11.59 11.21
C VAL A 291 -3.88 -10.31 10.41
N ASP A 292 -2.68 -10.06 9.86
CA ASP A 292 -2.37 -8.92 9.02
C ASP A 292 -2.08 -9.41 7.59
N PHE A 293 -3.09 -9.32 6.73
CA PHE A 293 -3.02 -9.83 5.36
C PHE A 293 -1.99 -9.08 4.50
N GLU A 294 -1.83 -7.76 4.69
CA GLU A 294 -0.85 -6.98 3.92
C GLU A 294 0.59 -7.38 4.28
N LEU A 295 0.84 -7.64 5.56
CA LEU A 295 2.14 -8.12 6.03
C LEU A 295 2.43 -9.55 5.55
N TRP A 296 1.41 -10.40 5.48
CA TRP A 296 1.52 -11.74 4.92
C TRP A 296 1.83 -11.73 3.42
N ASP A 297 1.09 -10.95 2.64
CA ASP A 297 1.33 -10.80 1.19
C ASP A 297 2.74 -10.29 0.93
N THR A 298 3.21 -9.30 1.72
CA THR A 298 4.59 -8.80 1.63
C THR A 298 5.63 -9.88 1.91
N PHE A 299 5.36 -10.80 2.84
CA PHE A 299 6.25 -11.94 3.13
C PHE A 299 6.26 -12.95 1.98
N VAL A 300 5.08 -13.30 1.44
CA VAL A 300 4.94 -14.24 0.32
C VAL A 300 5.66 -13.69 -0.92
N ASP A 301 5.39 -12.43 -1.30
CA ASP A 301 6.05 -11.74 -2.42
C ASP A 301 7.59 -11.79 -2.27
N PHE A 302 8.08 -11.60 -1.05
CA PHE A 302 9.51 -11.63 -0.78
C PHE A 302 10.12 -13.04 -0.97
N ILE A 303 9.46 -14.08 -0.46
CA ILE A 303 9.91 -15.48 -0.59
C ILE A 303 9.85 -15.95 -2.05
N GLU A 304 8.77 -15.61 -2.76
CA GLU A 304 8.63 -15.94 -4.19
C GLU A 304 9.67 -15.19 -5.04
N GLY A 305 9.95 -13.93 -4.69
CA GLY A 305 11.03 -13.15 -5.31
C GLY A 305 12.39 -13.83 -5.18
N GLN A 306 12.73 -14.36 -4.00
CA GLN A 306 14.00 -15.09 -3.83
C GLN A 306 14.04 -16.41 -4.61
N LYS A 307 12.93 -17.16 -4.70
CA LYS A 307 12.90 -18.41 -5.49
C LYS A 307 13.22 -18.18 -6.97
N LEU A 308 12.79 -17.04 -7.52
CA LEU A 308 13.06 -16.66 -8.91
C LEU A 308 14.53 -16.25 -9.15
N GLU A 309 15.25 -15.79 -8.13
CA GLU A 309 16.67 -15.44 -8.25
C GLU A 309 17.59 -16.68 -8.19
N PHE A 310 17.12 -17.79 -7.62
CA PHE A 310 17.88 -19.04 -7.47
C PHE A 310 17.45 -20.17 -8.42
N SER A 311 16.45 -19.97 -9.29
CA SER A 311 16.01 -20.93 -10.32
C SER A 311 16.55 -20.56 -11.70
#